data_AF-A0A4Y9Q1B6-F1
#
_entry.id   AF-A0A4Y9Q1B6-F1
#
_cell.length_a   1.000
_cell.length_b   1.000
_cell.length_c   1.000
_cell.angle_alpha   90.00
_cell.angle_beta   90.00
_cell.angle_gamma   90.00
#
_symmetry.space_group_name_H-M   'P 1'
#
loop_
_entity.id
_entity.type
_entity.pdbx_description
1 polymer ?
#
loop_
_entity_poly.entity_id
_entity_poly.type
_entity_poly.pdbx_seq_one_letter_code
_entity_poly.pdbx_strand_id
1 'polypeptide(L)' 'VITMGCGDACPIFPGKRYLDWQLEDPAGKGVESVRPIRDEIEGRIRTLLADLQVPTA' A
#
# COMPACT_ATOMS: atom_id res chain seq x y z
N VAL A 1 -4.11 6.06 -7.12
CA VAL A 1 -2.77 5.46 -7.29
C VAL A 1 -2.13 5.40 -5.93
N ILE A 2 -1.64 4.23 -5.53
CA ILE A 2 -0.94 4.04 -4.26
C ILE A 2 0.53 3.80 -4.60
N THR A 3 1.43 4.55 -4.00
CA THR A 3 2.89 4.34 -4.09
C THR A 3 3.39 3.77 -2.77
N MET A 4 4.33 2.82 -2.84
CA MET A 4 4.90 2.12 -1.68
C MET A 4 6.43 2.18 -1.73
N GLY A 5 7.00 3.38 -1.87
CA GLY A 5 8.44 3.60 -1.73
C GLY A 5 9.34 3.17 -2.89
N CYS A 6 8.80 2.82 -4.07
CA CYS A 6 9.63 2.37 -5.20
C CYS A 6 10.52 3.46 -5.83
N GLY A 7 10.38 4.73 -5.45
CA GLY A 7 11.18 5.84 -5.97
C GLY A 7 11.00 6.15 -7.47
N ASP A 8 10.34 5.27 -8.21
CA ASP A 8 9.99 5.46 -9.61
C ASP A 8 8.85 6.48 -9.75
N ALA A 9 9.11 7.52 -10.52
CA ALA A 9 8.12 8.52 -10.85
C ALA A 9 7.03 7.91 -11.76
N CYS A 10 5.97 7.39 -11.16
CA CYS A 10 4.76 7.03 -11.90
C CYS A 10 4.17 8.30 -12.56
N PRO A 11 3.76 8.23 -13.84
CA PRO A 11 3.12 9.38 -14.49
C PRO A 11 1.89 9.85 -13.71
N ILE A 12 1.75 11.19 -13.59
CA ILE A 12 0.61 11.80 -12.90
C ILE A 12 -0.59 11.84 -13.85
N PHE A 13 -1.68 11.22 -13.42
CA PHE A 13 -2.96 11.16 -14.11
C PHE A 13 -3.93 12.17 -13.47
N PRO A 14 -4.49 13.12 -14.25
CA PRO A 14 -5.47 14.07 -13.74
C PRO A 14 -6.71 13.39 -13.15
N GLY A 15 -7.25 13.95 -12.07
CA GLY A 15 -8.47 13.46 -11.42
C GLY A 15 -8.32 12.15 -10.64
N LYS A 16 -7.08 11.67 -10.40
CA LYS A 16 -6.84 10.49 -9.56
C LYS A 16 -6.42 10.90 -8.15
N ARG A 17 -6.91 10.17 -7.14
CA ARG A 17 -6.40 10.25 -5.75
C ARG A 17 -5.05 9.54 -5.67
N TYR A 18 -4.01 10.25 -5.27
CA TYR A 18 -2.69 9.70 -5.00
C TYR A 18 -2.52 9.51 -3.49
N LEU A 19 -2.02 8.35 -3.08
CA LEU A 19 -1.69 8.02 -1.70
C LEU A 19 -0.28 7.48 -1.67
N ASP A 20 0.53 8.00 -0.75
CA ASP A 20 1.88 7.50 -0.54
C ASP A 20 1.95 6.75 0.79
N TRP A 21 2.36 5.50 0.71
CA TRP A 21 2.48 4.60 1.84
C TRP A 21 3.94 4.35 2.12
N GLN A 22 4.47 5.08 3.09
CA GLN A 22 5.79 4.82 3.65
C GLN A 22 5.73 3.46 4.37
N LEU A 23 6.47 2.50 3.83
CA LEU A 23 6.59 1.12 4.29
C LEU A 23 8.06 0.73 4.26
N GLU A 24 8.45 -0.15 5.16
CA GLU A 24 9.81 -0.70 5.17
C GLU A 24 10.01 -1.62 3.96
N ASP A 25 11.17 -1.53 3.28
CA ASP A 25 11.46 -2.40 2.14
C ASP A 25 11.64 -3.85 2.61
N PRO A 26 10.85 -4.82 2.11
CA PRO A 26 10.99 -6.23 2.44
C PRO A 26 12.17 -6.91 1.70
N ALA A 27 12.76 -6.27 0.69
CA ALA A 27 13.80 -6.87 -0.14
C ALA A 27 15.00 -7.34 0.71
N GLY A 28 15.42 -8.59 0.47
CA GLY A 28 16.54 -9.21 1.18
C GLY A 28 16.24 -9.64 2.62
N LYS A 29 15.01 -9.46 3.13
CA LYS A 29 14.62 -9.87 4.49
C LYS A 29 14.00 -11.27 4.53
N GLY A 30 14.09 -11.91 5.69
CA GLY A 30 13.41 -13.18 5.96
C GLY A 30 11.90 -13.02 6.17
N VAL A 31 11.17 -14.12 6.03
CA VAL A 31 9.69 -14.17 6.15
C VAL A 31 9.17 -13.50 7.42
N GLU A 32 9.86 -13.68 8.55
CA GLU A 32 9.42 -13.10 9.83
C GLU A 32 9.43 -11.58 9.84
N SER A 33 10.34 -10.95 9.08
CA SER A 33 10.35 -9.49 8.89
C SER A 33 9.35 -9.02 7.83
N VAL A 34 8.99 -9.88 6.88
CA VAL A 34 8.03 -9.55 5.81
C VAL A 34 6.58 -9.62 6.30
N ARG A 35 6.25 -10.57 7.19
CA ARG A 35 4.91 -10.73 7.77
C ARG A 35 4.32 -9.43 8.34
N PRO A 36 5.00 -8.66 9.22
CA PRO A 36 4.44 -7.42 9.76
C PRO A 36 4.20 -6.37 8.67
N ILE A 37 5.07 -6.27 7.66
CA ILE A 37 4.90 -5.35 6.52
C ILE A 37 3.63 -5.72 5.73
N ARG A 38 3.42 -7.01 5.47
CA ARG A 38 2.21 -7.52 4.82
C ARG A 38 0.96 -7.19 5.65
N ASP A 39 1.00 -7.42 6.96
CA ASP A 39 -0.15 -7.21 7.84
C ASP A 39 -0.52 -5.72 7.92
N GLU A 40 0.48 -4.84 7.88
CA GLU A 40 0.27 -3.40 7.76
C GLU A 40 -0.41 -3.02 6.43
N ILE A 41 0.07 -3.56 5.30
CA ILE A 41 -0.56 -3.36 3.99
C ILE A 41 -2.01 -3.83 4.01
N GLU A 42 -2.28 -5.00 4.59
CA GLU A 42 -3.63 -5.53 4.71
C GLU A 42 -4.55 -4.57 5.49
N GLY A 43 -4.10 -4.06 6.64
CA GLY A 43 -4.86 -3.10 7.43
C GLY A 43 -5.20 -1.84 6.63
N ARG A 44 -4.21 -1.27 5.94
CA ARG A 44 -4.41 -0.06 5.09
C ARG A 44 -5.37 -0.32 3.94
N ILE A 45 -5.31 -1.49 3.30
CA ILE A 45 -6.26 -1.89 2.24
C ILE A 45 -7.67 -2.02 2.79
N ARG A 46 -7.87 -2.67 3.95
CA ARG A 46 -9.20 -2.82 4.56
C ARG A 46 -9.84 -1.47 4.87
N THR A 47 -9.08 -0.55 5.44
CA THR A 47 -9.54 0.84 5.66
C THR A 47 -9.92 1.51 4.35
N LEU A 48 -9.09 1.38 3.30
CA LEU A 48 -9.38 1.97 2.00
C LEU A 48 -10.65 1.39 1.36
N LEU A 49 -10.89 0.09 1.47
CA LEU A 49 -12.10 -0.54 0.96
C LEU A 49 -13.34 -0.02 1.68
N ALA A 50 -13.27 0.18 3.00
CA ALA A 50 -14.35 0.80 3.77
C ALA A 50 -14.62 2.24 3.32
N ASP A 51 -13.57 3.06 3.14
CA ASP A 51 -13.68 4.43 2.62
C ASP A 51 -14.33 4.48 1.23
N LEU A 52 -14.03 3.50 0.38
CA LEU A 52 -14.57 3.38 -0.97
C LEU A 52 -15.94 2.68 -1.01
N GLN A 53 -16.49 2.29 0.14
CA GLN A 53 -17.75 1.56 0.27
C GLN A 53 -17.78 0.26 -0.55
N VAL A 54 -16.62 -0.41 -0.67
CA VAL A 54 -16.49 -1.69 -1.34
C VAL A 54 -16.80 -2.81 -0.33
N PRO A 55 -17.78 -3.70 -0.61
CA PRO A 55 -18.07 -4.82 0.27
C PRO A 55 -16.87 -5.76 0.41
N THR A 56 -16.50 -6.09 1.65
CA THR A 56 -15.51 -7.13 1.96
C THR A 56 -16.23 -8.35 2.51
N ALA A 57 -15.94 -9.53 1.95
CA ALA A 57 -16.46 -10.82 2.39
C ALA A 57 -15.79 -11.34 3.68
#